data_AF-A0A2V8GCE9-F1
#
_entry.id   AF-A0A2V8GCE9-F1
#
_cell.length_a   1.000
_cell.length_b   1.000
_cell.length_c   1.000
_cell.angle_alpha   90.00
_cell.angle_beta   90.00
_cell.angle_gamma   90.00
#
_symmetry.space_group_name_H-M   'P 1'
#
loop_
_entity.id
_entity.type
_entity.pdbx_description
1 polymer ?
#
loop_
_entity_poly.entity_id
_entity_poly.type
_entity_poly.pdbx_seq_one_letter_code
_entity_poly.pdbx_strand_id
1 'polypeptide(L)'
;MSAFWRAAFGTLEGILVSTAFLLALFIGFCVLFNLPKLKPRGKGALVVRDLDERLGATPEYLHPDAPHGPADQLQTPELLEARQRKTA
;
A
#
# COMPACT_ATOMS: atom_id res chain seq x y z
N MET A 1 0.32 -1.55 -54.04
CA MET A 1 0.63 -0.82 -52.80
C MET A 1 -0.57 -0.71 -51.83
N SER A 2 -1.80 -0.50 -52.29
CA SER A 2 -2.97 -0.17 -51.43
C SER A 2 -3.49 -1.31 -50.53
N ALA A 3 -3.42 -2.57 -50.96
CA ALA A 3 -3.93 -3.70 -50.18
C ALA A 3 -3.05 -4.03 -48.96
N PHE A 4 -1.73 -3.95 -49.11
CA PHE A 4 -0.77 -4.16 -48.03
C PHE A 4 -0.95 -3.14 -46.90
N TRP A 5 -1.07 -1.85 -47.24
CA TRP A 5 -1.29 -0.80 -46.25
C TRP A 5 -2.61 -0.95 -45.49
N ARG A 6 -3.68 -1.36 -46.17
CA ARG A 6 -4.96 -1.67 -45.51
C ARG A 6 -4.85 -2.82 -44.52
N ALA A 7 -4.17 -3.90 -44.91
CA ALA A 7 -3.93 -5.03 -44.01
C ALA A 7 -3.05 -4.65 -42.81
N ALA A 8 -2.01 -3.83 -43.05
CA ALA A 8 -1.13 -3.34 -42.00
C ALA A 8 -1.88 -2.49 -40.96
N PHE A 9 -2.69 -1.53 -41.41
CA PHE A 9 -3.48 -0.69 -40.49
C PHE A 9 -4.54 -1.49 -39.74
N GLY A 10 -5.25 -2.41 -40.41
CA GLY A 10 -6.23 -3.26 -39.73
C GLY A 10 -5.59 -4.19 -38.69
N THR A 11 -4.38 -4.69 -38.95
CA THR A 11 -3.64 -5.50 -37.97
C THR A 11 -3.20 -4.66 -36.78
N LEU A 12 -2.70 -3.44 -37.03
CA LEU A 12 -2.28 -2.51 -35.98
C LEU A 12 -3.44 -2.12 -35.07
N GLU A 13 -4.60 -1.83 -35.66
CA GLU A 13 -5.84 -1.54 -34.94
C GLU A 13 -6.29 -2.75 -34.12
N GLY A 14 -6.28 -3.94 -34.70
CA GLY A 14 -6.60 -5.18 -33.99
C GLY A 14 -5.69 -5.42 -32.78
N ILE A 15 -4.39 -5.18 -32.91
CA ILE A 15 -3.43 -5.27 -31.79
C ILE A 15 -3.75 -4.22 -30.73
N LEU A 16 -4.02 -2.98 -31.12
CA LEU A 16 -4.32 -1.91 -30.18
C LEU A 16 -5.61 -2.20 -29.40
N VAL A 17 -6.68 -2.61 -30.09
CA VAL A 17 -7.98 -2.93 -29.49
C VAL A 17 -7.88 -4.13 -28.57
N SER A 18 -7.21 -5.21 -29.00
CA SER A 18 -7.03 -6.40 -28.16
C SER A 18 -6.16 -6.12 -26.92
N THR A 19 -5.09 -5.33 -27.07
CA THR A 19 -4.24 -4.91 -25.95
C THR A 19 -5.03 -4.05 -24.96
N ALA A 20 -5.77 -3.05 -25.45
CA ALA A 20 -6.60 -2.19 -24.62
C ALA A 20 -7.68 -3.00 -23.87
N PHE A 21 -8.31 -3.96 -24.55
CA PHE A 21 -9.30 -4.85 -23.94
C PHE A 21 -8.70 -5.69 -22.80
N LEU A 22 -7.54 -6.31 -23.02
CA LEU A 22 -6.87 -7.11 -21.98
C LEU A 22 -6.43 -6.25 -20.80
N LEU A 23 -5.92 -5.05 -21.05
CA LEU A 23 -5.56 -4.10 -19.99
C LEU A 23 -6.79 -3.71 -19.17
N ALA A 24 -7.89 -3.35 -19.82
CA ALA A 24 -9.14 -3.02 -19.14
C ALA A 24 -9.64 -4.19 -18.28
N LEU A 25 -9.61 -5.42 -18.80
CA LEU A 25 -9.98 -6.62 -18.06
C LEU A 25 -9.08 -6.84 -16.84
N PHE A 26 -7.76 -6.73 -17.02
CA PHE A 26 -6.80 -6.96 -15.96
C PHE A 26 -6.88 -5.89 -14.87
N ILE A 27 -6.96 -4.62 -15.26
CA ILE A 27 -7.16 -3.50 -14.32
C ILE A 27 -8.49 -3.68 -13.60
N GLY A 28 -9.57 -3.98 -14.32
CA GLY A 28 -10.89 -4.23 -13.74
C GLY A 28 -10.87 -5.37 -12.72
N PHE A 29 -10.23 -6.50 -13.05
CA PHE A 29 -10.03 -7.61 -12.14
C PHE A 29 -9.21 -7.19 -10.90
N CYS A 30 -8.07 -6.54 -11.09
CA CYS A 30 -7.24 -6.08 -10.00
C CYS A 30 -7.99 -5.15 -9.05
N VAL A 31 -8.77 -4.21 -9.59
CA VAL A 31 -9.59 -3.28 -8.81
C VAL A 31 -10.71 -4.02 -8.08
N LEU A 32 -11.50 -4.84 -8.79
CA LEU A 32 -12.65 -5.55 -8.21
C LEU A 32 -12.25 -6.51 -7.09
N PHE A 33 -11.13 -7.22 -7.24
CA PHE A 33 -10.70 -8.23 -6.26
C PHE A 33 -9.72 -7.71 -5.20
N ASN A 34 -8.97 -6.63 -5.45
CA ASN A 34 -8.04 -6.08 -4.45
C ASN A 34 -8.56 -4.86 -3.71
N LEU A 35 -9.50 -4.07 -4.24
CA LEU A 35 -10.13 -3.00 -3.46
C LEU A 35 -10.82 -3.53 -2.19
N PRO A 36 -11.55 -4.66 -2.21
CA PRO A 36 -12.12 -5.23 -0.98
C PRO A 36 -11.07 -5.71 0.02
N LYS A 37 -9.83 -5.97 -0.43
CA LYS A 37 -8.72 -6.30 0.48
C LYS A 37 -8.20 -5.07 1.24
N LEU A 38 -8.48 -3.86 0.75
CA LEU A 38 -8.23 -2.63 1.50
C LEU A 38 -9.26 -2.57 2.64
N LYS A 39 -8.98 -3.30 3.73
CA LYS A 39 -9.87 -3.37 4.88
C LYS A 39 -10.02 -1.97 5.48
N PRO A 40 -11.25 -1.46 5.62
CA PRO A 40 -11.49 -0.24 6.38
C PRO A 40 -11.06 -0.48 7.83
N ARG A 41 -10.39 0.50 8.43
CA ARG A 41 -10.09 0.50 9.87
C ARG A 41 -11.27 1.08 10.65
N GLY A 42 -11.50 0.59 11.87
CA GLY A 42 -12.46 1.16 12.83
C GLY A 42 -13.44 0.15 13.44
N LYS A 43 -14.45 0.65 14.17
CA LYS A 43 -15.42 -0.16 14.96
C LYS A 43 -16.16 -1.27 14.18
N GLY A 44 -16.25 -1.16 12.86
CA GLY A 44 -16.89 -2.14 11.98
C GLY A 44 -15.93 -3.11 11.29
N ALA A 45 -14.62 -3.02 11.54
CA ALA A 45 -13.62 -3.89 10.92
C ALA A 45 -13.73 -5.32 11.47
N LEU A 46 -13.67 -6.32 10.59
CA LEU A 46 -13.71 -7.75 10.95
C LEU A 46 -12.53 -8.18 11.84
N VAL A 47 -11.42 -7.44 11.79
CA VAL A 47 -10.20 -7.72 12.57
C VAL A 47 -9.79 -6.44 13.26
N VAL A 48 -9.76 -6.49 14.59
CA VAL A 48 -9.25 -5.41 15.45
C VAL A 48 -7.73 -5.52 15.52
N ARG A 49 -7.00 -4.48 15.12
CA ARG A 49 -5.53 -4.46 15.07
C ARG A 49 -4.93 -3.81 16.32
N ASP A 50 -5.65 -2.86 16.91
CA ASP A 50 -5.27 -2.16 18.13
C ASP A 50 -6.52 -1.77 18.95
N LEU A 51 -6.31 -1.31 20.20
CA LEU A 51 -7.39 -0.95 21.11
C LEU A 51 -8.12 0.34 20.68
N ASP A 52 -7.38 1.29 20.12
CA ASP A 52 -7.90 2.57 19.66
C ASP A 52 -8.91 2.38 18.51
N GLU A 53 -8.63 1.48 17.59
CA GLU A 53 -9.50 1.04 16.50
C GLU A 53 -10.81 0.44 17.04
N ARG A 54 -10.74 -0.34 18.13
CA ARG A 54 -11.91 -0.90 18.81
C ARG A 54 -12.72 0.19 19.53
N LEU A 55 -12.04 1.19 20.11
CA LEU A 55 -12.67 2.33 20.75
C LEU A 55 -13.19 3.36 19.73
N GLY A 56 -12.84 3.21 18.45
CA GLY A 56 -13.24 4.06 17.35
C GLY A 56 -12.44 5.36 17.25
N ALA A 57 -11.29 5.41 17.90
CA ALA A 57 -10.33 6.49 17.75
C ALA A 57 -9.60 6.34 16.40
N THR A 58 -9.27 7.47 15.79
CA THR A 58 -8.40 7.50 14.61
C THR A 58 -6.97 7.20 15.04
N PRO A 59 -6.22 6.36 14.30
CA PRO A 59 -4.83 6.08 14.63
C PRO A 59 -4.01 7.35 14.47
N GLU A 60 -3.57 7.92 15.59
CA GLU A 60 -2.65 9.05 15.60
C GLU A 60 -1.23 8.49 15.70
N TYR A 61 -0.49 8.60 14.60
CA TYR A 61 0.92 8.25 14.60
C TYR A 61 1.69 9.37 15.26
N LEU A 62 2.35 9.04 16.38
CA LEU A 62 3.25 9.95 17.05
C LEU A 62 4.45 10.28 16.15
N HIS A 63 4.92 11.53 16.22
CA HIS A 63 6.16 11.95 15.55
C HIS A 63 7.34 11.09 16.05
N PRO A 64 8.38 10.85 15.23
CA PRO A 64 9.58 10.11 15.67
C PRO A 64 10.25 10.68 16.94
N ASP A 65 10.06 11.98 17.18
CA ASP A 65 10.60 12.69 18.35
C ASP A 65 9.54 12.91 19.44
N ALA A 66 8.35 12.35 19.28
CA ALA A 66 7.31 12.47 20.29
C ALA A 66 7.70 11.65 21.54
N PRO A 67 7.46 12.17 22.75
CA PRO A 67 7.78 11.45 23.96
C PRO A 67 6.97 10.15 24.03
N HIS A 68 7.64 9.00 23.97
CA HIS A 68 7.02 7.66 23.98
C HIS A 68 6.53 7.21 25.37
N GLY A 69 5.94 8.15 26.13
CA GLY A 69 5.54 7.98 27.53
C GLY A 69 6.42 8.78 28.51
N PRO A 70 6.29 8.53 29.83
CA PRO A 70 7.05 9.27 30.86
C PRO A 70 8.55 8.98 30.86
N ALA A 71 8.98 7.93 30.16
CA ALA A 71 10.38 7.58 29.97
C ALA A 71 10.63 7.35 28.49
N ASP A 72 11.68 7.98 27.96
CA ASP A 72 12.13 7.74 26.60
C ASP A 72 12.82 6.38 26.52
N GLN A 73 12.10 5.39 25.99
CA GLN A 73 12.58 4.02 25.84
C GLN A 73 13.78 3.89 24.89
N LEU A 74 14.08 4.90 24.07
CA LEU A 74 15.21 4.89 23.13
C LEU A 74 16.45 5.58 23.71
N GLN A 75 16.30 6.35 24.78
CA GLN A 75 17.37 7.08 25.48
C GLN A 75 17.70 6.48 26.86
N THR A 76 17.29 5.23 27.12
CA THR A 76 17.62 4.56 28.39
C THR A 76 19.13 4.34 28.52
N PRO A 77 19.71 4.47 29.72
CA PRO A 77 21.16 4.36 29.93
C PRO A 77 21.72 3.01 29.42
N GLU A 78 20.98 1.92 29.58
CA GLU A 78 21.38 0.58 29.14
C GLU A 78 21.56 0.49 27.62
N LEU A 79 20.69 1.16 26.86
CA LEU A 79 20.76 1.21 25.40
C LEU A 79 21.89 2.12 24.91
N LEU A 80 22.15 3.22 25.61
CA LEU A 80 23.25 4.13 25.29
C LEU A 80 24.61 3.45 25.50
N GLU A 81 24.79 2.73 26.60
CA GLU A 81 25.97 1.92 26.87
C GLU A 81 26.16 0.79 25.85
N ALA A 82 25.07 0.12 25.47
CA ALA A 82 25.11 -0.90 24.40
C ALA A 82 25.50 -0.31 23.04
N ARG A 83 24.98 0.87 22.71
CA ARG A 83 25.32 1.59 21.46
C ARG A 83 26.80 1.98 21.44
N GLN A 84 27.30 2.55 22.53
CA GLN A 84 28.71 2.93 22.68
C GLN A 84 29.64 1.73 22.47
N ARG A 85 29.33 0.58 23.07
CA ARG A 85 30.08 -0.67 22.88
C ARG A 85 30.09 -1.19 21.44
N LYS A 86 29.08 -0.86 20.64
CA LYS A 86 28.99 -1.29 19.24
C LYS A 86 29.73 -0.36 18.27
N THR A 87 29.91 0.90 18.66
CA THR A 87 30.64 1.92 17.87
C THR A 87 32.12 2.05 18.24
N ALA A 88 32.54 1.47 19.38
CA ALA A 88 33.94 1.30 19.76
C ALA A 88 34.55 0.08 19.05
#